data_AF-A0A8J9VNN8-F1
#
_entry.id   AF-A0A8J9VNN8-F1
#
_cell.length_a   1.000
_cell.length_b   1.000
_cell.length_c   1.000
_cell.angle_alpha   90.00
_cell.angle_beta   90.00
_cell.angle_gamma   90.00
#
_symmetry.space_group_name_H-M   'P 1'
#
loop_
_entity.id
_entity.type
_entity.pdbx_description
1 polymer ?
#
loop_
_entity_poly.entity_id
_entity_poly.type
_entity_poly.pdbx_seq_one_letter_code
_entity_poly.pdbx_strand_id
1 'polypeptide(L)'
;MGKHKEWRKFVKRERRRKIRTQKAKEREYIPFGDYEEWHKTQEAIEQFEIEQIEKANKIENEKWFKAEQESMEQWRELQTKNELLLQKKLQQQAKLKLEWEKEKEKRRLDEERLKEIEEENRKRQELFINNLEKFLSGDLVEPPKELLILYESKPNNPPCPFFTKTACCRFGDECSRNHIYPGISKILLATNMFGHFGLENANFNEYDTDIMLEYDDSDTYKDFRDFFFDILPEFEKFGKVVQLKVCNNYEKHLRGNTYIEYADLRNAVSAYRALHARWYGGKQLSLQFCQLASWKNAICGLQSSKRCPKGRTCNFLHVFKNPITLQLDDIQISERHKQYSRSWRWSESPDREISRKPMNQEIESKDRIKQKDRVRERDKNMDRETENNRARDRKSEKNKINDRNRHGDSSRRRRRYKD
;
A
#
# COMPACT_ATOMS: atom_id res chain seq x y z
N MET A 1 -97.19 -69.71 93.19
CA MET A 1 -95.86 -69.11 92.88
C MET A 1 -95.11 -70.01 91.90
N GLY A 2 -94.45 -69.44 90.88
CA GLY A 2 -93.33 -70.06 90.14
C GLY A 2 -93.62 -70.85 88.85
N LYS A 3 -94.17 -72.07 88.91
CA LYS A 3 -93.86 -73.14 87.92
C LYS A 3 -94.57 -73.08 86.55
N HIS A 4 -95.78 -72.54 86.42
CA HIS A 4 -96.55 -72.64 85.17
C HIS A 4 -96.13 -71.62 84.08
N LYS A 5 -95.60 -70.46 84.49
CA LYS A 5 -95.12 -69.41 83.58
C LYS A 5 -93.83 -69.82 82.86
N GLU A 6 -92.98 -70.59 83.53
CA GLU A 6 -91.71 -71.10 82.97
C GLU A 6 -91.96 -72.20 81.93
N TRP A 7 -92.90 -73.12 82.21
CA TRP A 7 -93.27 -74.17 81.26
C TRP A 7 -93.81 -73.60 79.93
N ARG A 8 -94.69 -72.58 79.99
CA ARG A 8 -95.18 -71.90 78.77
C ARG A 8 -94.07 -71.20 77.98
N LYS A 9 -93.07 -70.60 78.65
CA LYS A 9 -91.90 -70.01 77.98
C LYS A 9 -91.06 -71.08 77.29
N PHE A 10 -90.86 -72.23 77.93
CA PHE A 10 -90.12 -73.36 77.37
C PHE A 10 -90.79 -73.91 76.11
N VAL A 11 -92.10 -74.19 76.16
CA VAL A 11 -92.85 -74.73 75.00
C VAL A 11 -92.88 -73.73 73.83
N LYS A 12 -93.06 -72.42 74.08
CA LYS A 12 -92.98 -71.41 73.01
C LYS A 12 -91.57 -71.32 72.40
N ARG A 13 -90.51 -71.47 73.21
CA ARG A 13 -89.12 -71.48 72.73
C ARG A 13 -88.87 -72.71 71.85
N GLU A 14 -89.28 -73.89 72.28
CA GLU A 14 -89.15 -75.13 71.51
C GLU A 14 -89.95 -75.09 70.20
N ARG A 15 -91.18 -74.56 70.21
CA ARG A 15 -91.97 -74.38 68.98
C ARG A 15 -91.27 -73.43 67.99
N ARG A 16 -90.74 -72.29 68.46
CA ARG A 16 -89.98 -71.35 67.62
C ARG A 16 -88.66 -71.93 67.12
N ARG A 17 -88.04 -72.83 67.89
CA ARG A 17 -86.85 -73.57 67.46
C ARG A 17 -87.21 -74.51 66.32
N LYS A 18 -88.24 -75.36 66.50
CA LYS A 18 -88.72 -76.29 65.47
C LYS A 18 -89.08 -75.60 64.16
N ILE A 19 -89.84 -74.49 64.21
CA ILE A 19 -90.19 -73.73 63.01
C ILE A 19 -88.96 -73.14 62.31
N ARG A 20 -87.99 -72.60 63.07
CA ARG A 20 -86.74 -72.07 62.48
C ARG A 20 -85.90 -73.18 61.84
N THR A 21 -85.78 -74.34 62.50
CA THR A 21 -85.07 -75.49 61.93
C THR A 21 -85.75 -76.04 60.68
N GLN A 22 -87.09 -76.00 60.61
CA GLN A 22 -87.82 -76.50 59.43
C GLN A 22 -87.69 -75.54 58.24
N LYS A 23 -87.79 -74.22 58.47
CA LYS A 23 -87.52 -73.21 57.42
C LYS A 23 -86.07 -73.17 56.93
N ALA A 24 -85.10 -73.48 57.81
CA ALA A 24 -83.70 -73.60 57.40
C ALA A 24 -83.51 -74.81 56.47
N LYS A 25 -84.10 -75.96 56.82
CA LYS A 25 -84.09 -77.15 55.97
C LYS A 25 -84.76 -76.93 54.61
N GLU A 26 -85.85 -76.15 54.54
CA GLU A 26 -86.50 -75.82 53.26
C GLU A 26 -85.67 -74.85 52.41
N ARG A 27 -84.89 -73.94 53.01
CA ARG A 27 -83.95 -73.06 52.28
C ARG A 27 -82.73 -73.79 51.75
N GLU A 28 -82.25 -74.80 52.46
CA GLU A 28 -81.09 -75.62 52.08
C GLU A 28 -81.48 -76.78 51.14
N TYR A 29 -82.78 -76.98 50.88
CA TYR A 29 -83.24 -77.99 49.93
C TYR A 29 -83.11 -77.48 48.49
N ILE A 30 -81.97 -77.82 47.86
CA ILE A 30 -81.75 -77.69 46.42
C ILE A 30 -82.01 -79.08 45.81
N PRO A 31 -82.96 -79.23 44.85
CA PRO A 31 -83.24 -80.53 44.24
C PRO A 31 -81.99 -81.11 43.57
N PHE A 32 -81.63 -82.33 43.95
CA PHE A 32 -80.39 -83.03 43.57
C PHE A 32 -80.29 -83.42 42.07
N GLY A 33 -81.25 -83.02 41.24
CA GLY A 33 -81.29 -83.33 39.80
C GLY A 33 -80.73 -82.26 38.87
N ASP A 34 -80.56 -81.02 39.35
CA ASP A 34 -80.16 -79.85 38.52
C ASP A 34 -78.65 -79.54 38.61
N TYR A 35 -77.93 -80.20 39.51
CA TYR A 35 -76.52 -79.88 39.83
C TYR A 35 -75.53 -80.56 38.87
N GLU A 36 -75.82 -81.79 38.43
CA GLU A 36 -74.93 -82.59 37.60
C GLU A 36 -74.96 -82.17 36.12
N GLU A 37 -76.13 -81.70 35.66
CA GLU A 37 -76.30 -81.13 34.31
C GLU A 37 -75.67 -79.72 34.24
N TRP A 38 -75.81 -78.91 35.30
CA TRP A 38 -75.14 -77.61 35.42
C TRP A 38 -73.60 -77.73 35.38
N HIS A 39 -73.01 -78.68 36.12
CA HIS A 39 -71.56 -78.92 36.09
C HIS A 39 -71.08 -79.35 34.70
N LYS A 40 -71.77 -80.26 34.01
CA LYS A 40 -71.41 -80.66 32.64
C LYS A 40 -71.53 -79.51 31.65
N THR A 41 -72.54 -78.66 31.78
CA THR A 41 -72.66 -77.46 30.95
C THR A 41 -71.55 -76.46 31.24
N GLN A 42 -71.15 -76.32 32.51
CA GLN A 42 -70.08 -75.42 32.92
C GLN A 42 -68.71 -75.91 32.40
N GLU A 43 -68.41 -77.19 32.54
CA GLU A 43 -67.19 -77.81 31.98
C GLU A 43 -67.13 -77.68 30.45
N ALA A 44 -68.26 -77.84 29.76
CA ALA A 44 -68.33 -77.66 28.31
C ALA A 44 -68.09 -76.20 27.88
N ILE A 45 -68.60 -75.23 28.66
CA ILE A 45 -68.33 -73.80 28.45
C ILE A 45 -66.86 -73.49 28.71
N GLU A 46 -66.27 -73.99 29.80
CA GLU A 46 -64.86 -73.80 30.13
C GLU A 46 -63.93 -74.42 29.07
N GLN A 47 -64.25 -75.63 28.58
CA GLN A 47 -63.49 -76.25 27.49
C GLN A 47 -63.59 -75.44 26.20
N PHE A 48 -64.78 -74.92 25.87
CA PHE A 48 -64.95 -74.06 24.71
C PHE A 48 -64.17 -72.74 24.85
N GLU A 49 -64.19 -72.12 26.04
CA GLU A 49 -63.41 -70.91 26.33
C GLU A 49 -61.90 -71.15 26.19
N ILE A 50 -61.40 -72.28 26.73
CA ILE A 50 -59.99 -72.67 26.58
C ILE A 50 -59.64 -72.86 25.10
N GLU A 51 -60.47 -73.54 24.32
CA GLU A 51 -60.24 -73.70 22.88
C GLU A 51 -60.23 -72.37 22.11
N GLN A 52 -61.08 -71.41 22.49
CA GLN A 52 -61.08 -70.08 21.89
C GLN A 52 -59.81 -69.32 22.26
N ILE A 53 -59.36 -69.41 23.51
CA ILE A 53 -58.09 -68.81 23.98
C ILE A 53 -56.91 -69.44 23.24
N GLU A 54 -56.88 -70.76 23.06
CA GLU A 54 -55.82 -71.42 22.30
C GLU A 54 -55.79 -71.00 20.84
N LYS A 55 -56.95 -70.87 20.20
CA LYS A 55 -57.06 -70.36 18.82
C LYS A 55 -56.59 -68.91 18.74
N ALA A 56 -56.98 -68.06 19.68
CA ALA A 56 -56.53 -66.67 19.76
C ALA A 56 -55.02 -66.56 19.97
N ASN A 57 -54.45 -67.34 20.90
CA ASN A 57 -53.02 -67.41 21.16
C ASN A 57 -52.24 -67.91 19.95
N LYS A 58 -52.75 -68.89 19.21
CA LYS A 58 -52.12 -69.37 17.96
C LYS A 58 -52.06 -68.25 16.92
N ILE A 59 -53.16 -67.53 16.71
CA ILE A 59 -53.21 -66.40 15.77
C ILE A 59 -52.28 -65.26 16.20
N GLU A 60 -52.21 -64.95 17.50
CA GLU A 60 -51.34 -63.91 18.03
C GLU A 60 -49.86 -64.31 17.94
N ASN A 61 -49.54 -65.56 18.23
CA ASN A 61 -48.18 -66.09 18.10
C ASN A 61 -47.73 -66.09 16.62
N GLU A 62 -48.60 -66.47 15.68
CA GLU A 62 -48.31 -66.36 14.24
C GLU A 62 -48.06 -64.91 13.81
N LYS A 63 -48.81 -63.94 14.36
CA LYS A 63 -48.56 -62.51 14.11
C LYS A 63 -47.21 -62.08 14.71
N TRP A 64 -46.89 -62.55 15.90
CA TRP A 64 -45.63 -62.26 16.57
C TRP A 64 -44.43 -62.82 15.79
N PHE A 65 -44.50 -64.07 15.32
CA PHE A 65 -43.46 -64.66 14.47
C PHE A 65 -43.27 -63.92 13.16
N LYS A 66 -44.35 -63.49 12.49
CA LYS A 66 -44.25 -62.67 11.28
C LYS A 66 -43.58 -61.32 11.55
N ALA A 67 -43.98 -60.65 12.63
CA ALA A 67 -43.35 -59.39 13.05
C ALA A 67 -41.88 -59.56 13.45
N GLU A 68 -41.52 -60.70 14.07
CA GLU A 68 -40.13 -61.03 14.40
C GLU A 68 -39.29 -61.28 13.13
N GLN A 69 -39.83 -62.00 12.15
CA GLN A 69 -39.17 -62.21 10.86
C GLN A 69 -38.93 -60.89 10.12
N GLU A 70 -39.94 -60.03 10.03
CA GLU A 70 -39.81 -58.69 9.43
C GLU A 70 -38.78 -57.83 10.16
N SER A 71 -38.78 -57.86 11.51
CA SER A 71 -37.80 -57.16 12.34
C SER A 71 -36.37 -57.68 12.11
N MET A 72 -36.19 -59.00 12.00
CA MET A 72 -34.89 -59.62 11.71
C MET A 72 -34.39 -59.27 10.29
N GLU A 73 -35.28 -59.18 9.31
CA GLU A 73 -34.94 -58.75 7.95
C GLU A 73 -34.54 -57.27 7.92
N GLN A 74 -35.34 -56.39 8.52
CA GLN A 74 -35.02 -54.96 8.64
C GLN A 74 -33.70 -54.74 9.38
N TRP A 75 -33.45 -55.51 10.45
CA TRP A 75 -32.19 -55.44 11.19
C TRP A 75 -31.01 -55.88 10.32
N ARG A 76 -31.13 -56.97 9.56
CA ARG A 76 -30.09 -57.41 8.62
C ARG A 76 -29.82 -56.36 7.54
N GLU A 77 -30.86 -55.79 6.94
CA GLU A 77 -30.69 -54.69 5.99
C GLU A 77 -29.98 -53.49 6.61
N LEU A 78 -30.35 -53.11 7.83
CA LEU A 78 -29.72 -52.01 8.54
C LEU A 78 -28.23 -52.29 8.80
N GLN A 79 -27.88 -53.53 9.16
CA GLN A 79 -26.47 -53.94 9.32
C GLN A 79 -25.69 -53.78 8.01
N THR A 80 -26.21 -54.28 6.89
CA THR A 80 -25.55 -54.14 5.58
C THR A 80 -25.40 -52.68 5.15
N LYS A 81 -26.43 -51.85 5.37
CA LYS A 81 -26.39 -50.41 5.10
C LYS A 81 -25.33 -49.72 5.97
N ASN A 82 -25.26 -50.06 7.25
CA ASN A 82 -24.27 -49.51 8.18
C ASN A 82 -22.84 -49.92 7.81
N GLU A 83 -22.62 -51.17 7.43
CA GLU A 83 -21.31 -51.66 6.97
C GLU A 83 -20.86 -50.93 5.70
N LEU A 84 -21.76 -50.75 4.73
CA LEU A 84 -21.47 -50.03 3.50
C LEU A 84 -21.16 -48.54 3.77
N LEU A 85 -21.88 -47.91 4.69
CA LEU A 85 -21.58 -46.54 5.14
C LEU A 85 -20.21 -46.46 5.83
N LEU A 86 -19.87 -47.44 6.66
CA LEU A 86 -18.58 -47.51 7.33
C LEU A 86 -17.44 -47.67 6.30
N GLN A 87 -17.60 -48.57 5.33
CA GLN A 87 -16.64 -48.75 4.25
C GLN A 87 -16.43 -47.47 3.44
N LYS A 88 -17.52 -46.77 3.07
CA LYS A 88 -17.44 -45.47 2.38
C LYS A 88 -16.69 -44.42 3.21
N LYS A 89 -16.98 -44.33 4.52
CA LYS A 89 -16.27 -43.42 5.42
C LYS A 89 -14.77 -43.74 5.48
N LEU A 90 -14.41 -45.01 5.60
CA LEU A 90 -13.01 -45.45 5.61
C LEU A 90 -12.29 -45.14 4.29
N GLN A 91 -12.94 -45.39 3.15
CA GLN A 91 -12.39 -45.03 1.84
C GLN A 91 -12.17 -43.52 1.69
N GLN A 92 -13.14 -42.71 2.15
CA GLN A 92 -13.02 -41.25 2.12
C GLN A 92 -11.89 -40.77 3.04
N GLN A 93 -11.77 -41.32 4.25
CA GLN A 93 -10.67 -41.00 5.17
C GLN A 93 -9.31 -41.40 4.58
N ALA A 94 -9.20 -42.56 3.95
CA ALA A 94 -7.98 -43.00 3.28
C ALA A 94 -7.60 -42.08 2.12
N LYS A 95 -8.58 -41.63 1.32
CA LYS A 95 -8.36 -40.67 0.24
C LYS A 95 -7.87 -39.31 0.76
N LEU A 96 -8.53 -38.76 1.77
CA LEU A 96 -8.14 -37.49 2.40
C LEU A 96 -6.74 -37.57 3.01
N LYS A 97 -6.40 -38.69 3.65
CA LYS A 97 -5.07 -38.92 4.21
C LYS A 97 -3.99 -38.95 3.12
N LEU A 98 -4.25 -39.64 2.00
CA LEU A 98 -3.32 -39.70 0.86
C LEU A 98 -3.12 -38.31 0.22
N GLU A 99 -4.20 -37.54 0.05
CA GLU A 99 -4.12 -36.16 -0.46
C GLU A 99 -3.31 -35.26 0.48
N TRP A 100 -3.55 -35.36 1.79
CA TRP A 100 -2.80 -34.62 2.80
C TRP A 100 -1.30 -34.98 2.82
N GLU A 101 -0.96 -36.26 2.70
CA GLU A 101 0.43 -36.73 2.61
C GLU A 101 1.13 -36.19 1.35
N LYS A 102 0.45 -36.20 0.20
CA LYS A 102 0.98 -35.63 -1.05
C LYS A 102 1.21 -34.12 -0.96
N GLU A 103 0.27 -33.39 -0.37
CA GLU A 103 0.38 -31.94 -0.19
C GLU A 103 1.51 -31.59 0.78
N LYS A 104 1.67 -32.38 1.85
CA LYS A 104 2.78 -32.24 2.81
C LYS A 104 4.13 -32.46 2.12
N GLU A 105 4.25 -33.48 1.28
CA GLU A 105 5.48 -33.74 0.53
C GLU A 105 5.80 -32.63 -0.47
N LYS A 106 4.78 -32.14 -1.20
CA LYS A 106 4.93 -31.01 -2.10
C LYS A 106 5.41 -29.75 -1.37
N ARG A 107 4.83 -29.44 -0.21
CA ARG A 107 5.24 -28.30 0.61
C ARG A 107 6.69 -28.44 1.08
N ARG A 108 7.12 -29.64 1.49
CA ARG A 108 8.51 -29.90 1.86
C ARG A 108 9.46 -29.65 0.69
N LEU A 109 9.12 -30.15 -0.50
CA LEU A 109 9.91 -29.93 -1.71
C LEU A 109 10.00 -28.44 -2.09
N ASP A 110 8.87 -27.72 -1.99
CA ASP A 110 8.83 -26.28 -2.27
C ASP A 110 9.65 -25.48 -1.24
N GLU A 111 9.61 -25.86 0.04
CA GLU A 111 10.44 -25.27 1.11
C GLU A 111 11.93 -25.56 0.91
N GLU A 112 12.30 -26.77 0.51
CA GLU A 112 13.69 -27.14 0.18
C GLU A 112 14.20 -26.34 -1.03
N ARG A 113 13.40 -26.22 -2.10
CA ARG A 113 13.73 -25.39 -3.27
C ARG A 113 13.91 -23.92 -2.91
N LEU A 114 13.05 -23.38 -2.04
CA LEU A 114 13.17 -21.99 -1.60
C LEU A 114 14.46 -21.76 -0.79
N LYS A 115 14.84 -22.71 0.07
CA LYS A 115 16.11 -22.66 0.82
C LYS A 115 17.32 -22.74 -0.11
N GLU A 116 17.27 -23.57 -1.14
CA GLU A 116 18.34 -23.64 -2.15
C GLU A 116 18.52 -22.31 -2.88
N ILE A 117 17.42 -21.69 -3.32
CA ILE A 117 17.44 -20.37 -3.96
C ILE A 117 17.98 -19.31 -3.01
N GLU A 118 17.57 -19.34 -1.74
CA GLU A 118 18.05 -18.40 -0.71
C GLU A 118 19.56 -18.58 -0.45
N GLU A 119 20.04 -19.82 -0.34
CA GLU A 119 21.45 -20.13 -0.15
C GLU A 119 22.29 -19.75 -1.37
N GLU A 120 21.82 -20.01 -2.59
CA GLU A 120 22.47 -19.59 -3.83
C GLU A 120 22.57 -18.05 -3.89
N ASN A 121 21.48 -17.35 -3.58
CA ASN A 121 21.47 -15.89 -3.51
C ASN A 121 22.43 -15.36 -2.44
N ARG A 122 22.49 -16.00 -1.27
CA ARG A 122 23.43 -15.64 -0.20
C ARG A 122 24.88 -15.83 -0.64
N LYS A 123 25.23 -16.99 -1.22
CA LYS A 123 26.57 -17.25 -1.76
C LYS A 123 26.94 -16.25 -2.84
N ARG A 124 26.00 -15.91 -3.72
CA ARG A 124 26.20 -14.91 -4.77
C ARG A 124 26.44 -13.52 -4.19
N GLN A 125 25.69 -13.13 -3.15
CA GLN A 125 25.90 -11.87 -2.44
C GLN A 125 27.25 -11.82 -1.71
N GLU A 126 27.63 -12.90 -1.03
CA GLU A 126 28.94 -13.00 -0.35
C GLU A 126 30.10 -12.89 -1.35
N LEU A 127 30.01 -13.60 -2.48
CA LEU A 127 31.01 -13.53 -3.54
C LEU A 127 31.08 -12.12 -4.14
N PHE A 128 29.94 -11.46 -4.32
CA PHE A 128 29.87 -10.08 -4.77
C PHE A 128 30.51 -9.11 -3.77
N ILE A 129 30.21 -9.21 -2.47
CA ILE A 129 30.81 -8.37 -1.43
C ILE A 129 32.32 -8.59 -1.36
N ASN A 130 32.79 -9.83 -1.41
CA ASN A 130 34.22 -10.14 -1.40
C ASN A 130 34.92 -9.55 -2.64
N ASN A 131 34.33 -9.69 -3.83
CA ASN A 131 34.87 -9.08 -5.05
C ASN A 131 34.87 -7.55 -4.98
N LEU A 132 33.84 -6.94 -4.38
CA LEU A 132 33.78 -5.50 -4.12
C LEU A 132 34.90 -5.07 -3.18
N GLU A 133 35.14 -5.81 -2.09
CA GLU A 133 36.19 -5.49 -1.12
C GLU A 133 37.58 -5.59 -1.73
N LYS A 134 37.84 -6.63 -2.55
CA LYS A 134 39.08 -6.76 -3.34
C LYS A 134 39.26 -5.63 -4.36
N PHE A 135 38.17 -5.12 -4.92
CA PHE A 135 38.22 -3.95 -5.82
C PHE A 135 38.55 -2.66 -5.04
N LEU A 136 37.99 -2.51 -3.83
CA LEU A 136 38.26 -1.36 -2.97
C LEU A 136 39.66 -1.38 -2.36
N SER A 137 40.20 -2.55 -1.98
CA SER A 137 41.59 -2.70 -1.51
C SER A 137 42.62 -2.44 -2.62
N GLY A 138 42.19 -2.51 -3.87
CA GLY A 138 42.99 -2.21 -5.05
C GLY A 138 43.63 -3.43 -5.71
N ASP A 139 43.35 -4.64 -5.21
CA ASP A 139 43.84 -5.91 -5.74
C ASP A 139 43.21 -6.26 -7.11
N LEU A 140 42.00 -5.75 -7.38
CA LEU A 140 41.32 -5.88 -8.66
C LEU A 140 41.23 -4.54 -9.41
N VAL A 141 41.65 -4.53 -10.67
CA VAL A 141 41.63 -3.33 -11.53
C VAL A 141 40.23 -3.06 -12.09
N GLU A 142 39.49 -4.12 -12.42
CA GLU A 142 38.16 -4.00 -13.00
C GLU A 142 37.06 -4.11 -11.92
N PRO A 143 36.02 -3.24 -11.98
CA PRO A 143 34.89 -3.32 -11.07
C PRO A 143 34.04 -4.57 -11.35
N PRO A 144 33.37 -5.15 -10.33
CA PRO A 144 32.42 -6.25 -10.51
C PRO A 144 31.39 -5.95 -11.60
N LYS A 145 31.11 -6.95 -12.46
CA LYS A 145 30.20 -6.77 -13.62
C LYS A 145 28.79 -6.37 -13.19
N GLU A 146 28.36 -6.82 -12.03
CA GLU A 146 27.06 -6.48 -11.42
C GLU A 146 26.93 -4.98 -11.15
N LEU A 147 28.04 -4.26 -10.94
CA LEU A 147 28.05 -2.81 -10.73
C LEU A 147 28.04 -2.01 -12.04
N LEU A 148 28.37 -2.66 -13.17
CA LEU A 148 28.39 -2.02 -14.48
C LEU A 148 27.03 -2.02 -15.17
N ILE A 149 26.02 -2.63 -14.55
CA ILE A 149 24.66 -2.69 -15.09
C ILE A 149 24.09 -1.27 -15.13
N LEU A 150 23.81 -0.80 -16.34
CA LEU A 150 23.12 0.46 -16.57
C LEU A 150 21.63 0.22 -16.39
N TYR A 151 20.94 1.14 -15.72
CA TYR A 151 19.49 1.12 -15.61
C TYR A 151 18.90 2.15 -16.57
N GLU A 152 18.00 1.70 -17.45
CA GLU A 152 17.32 2.56 -18.41
C GLU A 152 15.83 2.65 -18.08
N SER A 153 15.31 3.87 -17.93
CA SER A 153 13.89 4.05 -17.64
C SER A 153 13.00 3.64 -18.81
N LYS A 154 13.42 3.94 -20.06
CA LYS A 154 12.64 3.70 -21.28
C LYS A 154 13.57 3.35 -22.46
N PRO A 155 14.06 2.10 -22.57
CA PRO A 155 15.14 1.73 -23.49
C PRO A 155 14.86 1.99 -24.98
N ASN A 156 13.59 1.99 -25.41
CA ASN A 156 13.22 2.18 -26.81
C ASN A 156 13.03 3.65 -27.21
N ASN A 157 13.15 4.60 -26.27
CA ASN A 157 12.93 6.02 -26.53
C ASN A 157 14.26 6.78 -26.65
N PRO A 158 14.28 7.93 -27.37
CA PRO A 158 15.49 8.74 -27.45
C PRO A 158 15.89 9.26 -26.06
N PRO A 159 17.21 9.44 -25.80
CA PRO A 159 17.69 9.91 -24.50
C PRO A 159 17.19 11.32 -24.19
N CYS A 160 16.87 11.56 -22.93
CA CYS A 160 16.42 12.87 -22.47
C CYS A 160 17.58 13.88 -22.47
N PRO A 161 17.51 14.98 -23.22
CA PRO A 161 18.60 15.94 -23.33
C PRO A 161 18.87 16.69 -22.03
N PHE A 162 17.86 16.83 -21.15
CA PHE A 162 18.06 17.42 -19.83
C PHE A 162 18.80 16.44 -18.93
N PHE A 163 18.33 15.19 -18.83
CA PHE A 163 18.98 14.17 -18.03
C PHE A 163 20.42 13.89 -18.48
N THR A 164 20.70 13.75 -19.77
CA THR A 164 22.07 13.56 -20.27
C THR A 164 23.00 14.73 -19.94
N LYS A 165 22.47 15.95 -19.76
CA LYS A 165 23.27 17.15 -19.48
C LYS A 165 23.43 17.45 -18.00
N THR A 166 22.39 17.25 -17.18
CA THR A 166 22.38 17.64 -15.76
C THR A 166 22.23 16.45 -14.82
N ALA A 167 22.08 15.23 -15.34
CA ALA A 167 21.72 14.02 -14.60
C ALA A 167 20.41 14.13 -13.80
N CYS A 168 19.59 15.15 -14.07
CA CYS A 168 18.31 15.38 -13.42
C CYS A 168 17.28 15.83 -14.44
N CYS A 169 16.04 15.35 -14.28
CA CYS A 169 14.93 15.72 -15.13
C CYS A 169 13.75 16.16 -14.28
N ARG A 170 13.04 17.21 -14.72
CA ARG A 170 11.83 17.70 -14.03
C ARG A 170 10.75 16.62 -13.88
N PHE A 171 10.70 15.68 -14.82
CA PHE A 171 9.69 14.62 -14.86
C PHE A 171 10.14 13.32 -14.18
N GLY A 172 11.39 13.22 -13.70
CA GLY A 172 11.91 11.99 -13.09
C GLY A 172 11.68 10.76 -14.00
N ASP A 173 11.25 9.64 -13.42
CA ASP A 173 11.02 8.41 -14.18
C ASP A 173 9.75 8.43 -15.06
N GLU A 174 8.84 9.38 -14.83
CA GLU A 174 7.65 9.57 -15.66
C GLU A 174 7.96 10.26 -17.00
N CYS A 175 9.20 10.72 -17.21
CA CYS A 175 9.61 11.39 -18.44
C CYS A 175 9.28 10.57 -19.69
N SER A 176 8.83 11.20 -20.76
CA SER A 176 8.56 10.51 -22.04
C SER A 176 9.84 9.98 -22.72
N ARG A 177 11.00 10.53 -22.38
CA ARG A 177 12.31 10.19 -22.94
C ARG A 177 13.08 9.22 -22.04
N ASN A 178 14.09 8.56 -22.59
CA ASN A 178 14.90 7.61 -21.84
C ASN A 178 15.87 8.31 -20.89
N HIS A 179 15.96 7.83 -19.65
CA HIS A 179 16.98 8.21 -18.67
C HIS A 179 17.90 7.01 -18.46
N ILE A 180 19.20 7.23 -18.66
CA ILE A 180 20.23 6.18 -18.57
C ILE A 180 21.02 6.44 -17.28
N TYR A 181 20.71 5.69 -16.25
CA TYR A 181 21.39 5.77 -14.97
C TYR A 181 22.62 4.85 -14.99
N PRO A 182 23.83 5.40 -14.79
CA PRO A 182 25.02 4.58 -14.72
C PRO A 182 25.04 3.75 -13.44
N GLY A 183 25.42 2.48 -13.53
CA GLY A 183 25.56 1.62 -12.34
C GLY A 183 26.67 2.12 -11.41
N ILE A 184 27.84 2.47 -11.97
CA ILE A 184 28.93 3.14 -11.26
C ILE A 184 29.49 4.28 -12.10
N SER A 185 29.91 5.34 -11.42
CA SER A 185 30.52 6.52 -12.04
C SER A 185 31.46 7.21 -11.05
N LYS A 186 32.33 8.07 -11.57
CA LYS A 186 33.20 8.93 -10.76
C LYS A 186 32.43 10.08 -10.08
N ILE A 187 31.24 10.40 -10.59
CA ILE A 187 30.40 11.50 -10.12
C ILE A 187 29.26 10.93 -9.29
N LEU A 188 29.14 11.42 -8.05
CA LEU A 188 28.02 11.19 -7.15
C LEU A 188 27.12 12.42 -7.13
N LEU A 189 25.82 12.17 -7.14
CA LEU A 189 24.77 13.16 -6.92
C LEU A 189 24.13 12.90 -5.56
N ALA A 190 24.20 13.88 -4.67
CA ALA A 190 23.40 13.93 -3.45
C ALA A 190 22.19 14.83 -3.72
N THR A 191 21.00 14.23 -3.78
CA THR A 191 19.76 14.97 -4.09
C THR A 191 19.33 15.79 -2.88
N ASN A 192 19.04 17.08 -3.08
CA ASN A 192 18.52 18.00 -2.06
C ASN A 192 19.28 17.96 -0.72
N MET A 193 20.61 17.84 -0.79
CA MET A 193 21.48 17.79 0.40
C MET A 193 21.59 19.16 1.07
N PHE A 194 21.71 20.22 0.27
CA PHE A 194 21.72 21.59 0.77
C PHE A 194 20.29 22.13 0.91
N GLY A 195 19.80 22.17 2.15
CA GLY A 195 18.54 22.82 2.51
C GLY A 195 18.80 24.22 3.03
N HIS A 196 18.18 25.23 2.42
CA HIS A 196 18.13 26.58 2.95
C HIS A 196 16.73 27.13 2.76
N PHE A 197 16.23 27.90 3.73
CA PHE A 197 14.88 28.45 3.72
C PHE A 197 14.58 29.32 2.49
N GLY A 198 15.56 30.08 2.00
CA GLY A 198 15.45 30.86 0.76
C GLY A 198 15.29 30.02 -0.52
N LEU A 199 15.74 28.76 -0.51
CA LEU A 199 15.52 27.78 -1.59
C LEU A 199 14.22 26.99 -1.34
N GLU A 200 13.98 26.67 -0.06
CA GLU A 200 12.77 26.26 0.66
C GLU A 200 11.43 26.39 -0.08
N ASN A 201 11.22 27.66 -0.42
CA ASN A 201 9.94 28.33 -0.52
C ASN A 201 9.69 28.86 -1.94
N ALA A 202 10.13 28.14 -2.97
CA ALA A 202 9.90 28.50 -4.37
C ALA A 202 8.40 28.60 -4.76
N ASN A 203 7.49 28.07 -3.92
CA ASN A 203 6.04 28.09 -4.09
C ASN A 203 5.36 28.85 -2.94
N PHE A 204 5.58 30.16 -2.82
CA PHE A 204 4.73 30.97 -1.95
C PHE A 204 3.61 31.65 -2.74
N ASN A 205 2.40 31.46 -2.25
CA ASN A 205 1.21 32.20 -2.64
C ASN A 205 1.43 33.71 -2.41
N GLU A 206 0.74 34.54 -3.19
CA GLU A 206 0.76 36.01 -3.24
C GLU A 206 0.57 36.78 -1.91
N TYR A 207 0.46 36.11 -0.76
CA TYR A 207 0.02 36.68 0.53
C TYR A 207 1.09 36.70 1.64
N ASP A 208 2.35 36.37 1.36
CA ASP A 208 3.43 36.36 2.37
C ASP A 208 4.68 37.10 1.86
N THR A 209 4.52 38.40 1.64
CA THR A 209 5.57 39.29 1.11
C THR A 209 6.66 39.62 2.12
N ASP A 210 6.44 39.38 3.41
CA ASP A 210 7.34 39.85 4.47
C ASP A 210 8.47 38.87 4.76
N ILE A 211 8.26 37.56 4.55
CA ILE A 211 9.25 36.51 4.80
C ILE A 211 10.45 36.57 3.83
N MET A 212 10.26 37.08 2.61
CA MET A 212 11.32 37.13 1.59
C MET A 212 12.18 38.40 1.67
N LEU A 213 11.79 39.37 2.51
CA LEU A 213 12.61 40.54 2.84
C LEU A 213 13.60 40.26 3.99
N GLU A 214 13.42 39.16 4.74
CA GLU A 214 14.25 38.81 5.89
C GLU A 214 15.55 38.07 5.52
N TYR A 215 15.68 37.56 4.30
CA TYR A 215 16.86 36.82 3.86
C TYR A 215 17.52 37.48 2.65
N ASP A 216 18.71 38.02 2.87
CA ASP A 216 19.56 38.50 1.79
C ASP A 216 20.24 37.32 1.06
N ASP A 217 20.52 37.49 -0.23
CA ASP A 217 21.32 36.53 -1.02
C ASP A 217 22.69 36.27 -0.34
N SER A 218 23.16 37.23 0.46
CA SER A 218 24.37 37.14 1.28
C SER A 218 24.26 36.09 2.39
N ASP A 219 23.13 35.99 3.09
CA ASP A 219 22.95 35.02 4.18
C ASP A 219 22.84 33.60 3.64
N THR A 220 22.14 33.42 2.52
CA THR A 220 22.11 32.13 1.81
C THR A 220 23.53 31.66 1.42
N TYR A 221 24.41 32.60 1.05
CA TYR A 221 25.80 32.26 0.72
C TYR A 221 26.65 31.94 1.95
N LYS A 222 26.39 32.56 3.11
CA LYS A 222 27.06 32.21 4.38
C LYS A 222 26.70 30.79 4.80
N ASP A 223 25.42 30.45 4.77
CA ASP A 223 24.96 29.09 5.10
C ASP A 223 25.51 28.06 4.13
N PHE A 224 25.58 28.41 2.84
CA PHE A 224 26.27 27.57 1.85
C PHE A 224 27.75 27.40 2.16
N ARG A 225 28.45 28.46 2.60
CA ARG A 225 29.87 28.39 2.96
C ARG A 225 30.07 27.43 4.14
N ASP A 226 29.27 27.55 5.19
CA ASP A 226 29.36 26.70 6.37
C ASP A 226 29.06 25.24 6.01
N PHE A 227 28.01 25.01 5.22
CA PHE A 227 27.71 23.70 4.64
C PHE A 227 28.90 23.13 3.85
N PHE A 228 29.52 23.94 2.98
CA PHE A 228 30.64 23.50 2.16
C PHE A 228 31.84 23.04 3.00
N PHE A 229 32.15 23.76 4.08
CA PHE A 229 33.23 23.40 5.00
C PHE A 229 32.94 22.18 5.87
N ASP A 230 31.66 21.89 6.11
CA ASP A 230 31.24 20.70 6.82
C ASP A 230 31.29 19.45 5.92
N ILE A 231 30.82 19.57 4.68
CA ILE A 231 30.74 18.41 3.77
C ILE A 231 32.08 18.05 3.12
N LEU A 232 32.92 19.03 2.76
CA LEU A 232 34.13 18.77 1.99
C LEU A 232 35.07 17.77 2.71
N PRO A 233 35.38 17.95 4.01
CA PRO A 233 36.23 16.99 4.74
C PRO A 233 35.60 15.60 4.85
N GLU A 234 34.27 15.49 4.99
CA GLU A 234 33.59 14.20 5.05
C GLU A 234 33.74 13.41 3.75
N PHE A 235 33.66 14.07 2.59
CA PHE A 235 33.87 13.43 1.30
C PHE A 235 35.35 13.17 1.00
N GLU A 236 36.26 14.00 1.51
CA GLU A 236 37.72 13.85 1.33
C GLU A 236 38.31 12.63 2.07
N LYS A 237 37.67 12.18 3.17
CA LYS A 237 38.07 10.95 3.90
C LYS A 237 38.15 9.70 3.03
N PHE A 238 37.32 9.62 1.99
CA PHE A 238 37.24 8.46 1.10
C PHE A 238 38.13 8.58 -0.14
N GLY A 239 38.70 9.76 -0.39
CA GLY A 239 39.63 9.99 -1.48
C GLY A 239 39.61 11.41 -2.01
N LYS A 240 40.46 11.66 -3.01
CA LYS A 240 40.62 13.00 -3.59
C LYS A 240 39.39 13.44 -4.39
N VAL A 241 38.72 14.47 -3.89
CA VAL A 241 37.63 15.16 -4.58
C VAL A 241 38.21 16.15 -5.59
N VAL A 242 37.82 16.02 -6.85
CA VAL A 242 38.23 16.91 -7.96
C VAL A 242 37.29 18.11 -8.02
N GLN A 243 35.98 17.86 -8.02
CA GLN A 243 34.98 18.91 -8.08
C GLN A 243 33.87 18.68 -7.05
N LEU A 244 33.52 19.76 -6.36
CA LEU A 244 32.36 19.83 -5.49
C LEU A 244 31.52 21.03 -5.93
N LYS A 245 30.32 20.77 -6.44
CA LYS A 245 29.42 21.78 -7.02
C LYS A 245 28.04 21.64 -6.39
N VAL A 246 27.55 22.70 -5.75
CA VAL A 246 26.24 22.73 -5.08
C VAL A 246 25.29 23.65 -5.84
N CYS A 247 24.07 23.17 -6.08
CA CYS A 247 23.09 23.88 -6.89
C CYS A 247 22.21 24.83 -6.07
N ASN A 248 22.18 26.09 -6.51
CA ASN A 248 21.28 27.15 -6.11
C ASN A 248 20.08 27.29 -7.08
N ASN A 249 19.49 26.16 -7.47
CA ASN A 249 18.27 26.16 -8.28
C ASN A 249 17.03 26.23 -7.38
N TYR A 250 15.95 26.83 -7.88
CA TYR A 250 14.66 26.86 -7.19
C TYR A 250 13.76 25.69 -7.58
N GLU A 251 13.95 25.11 -8.77
CA GLU A 251 13.19 23.96 -9.23
C GLU A 251 13.46 22.71 -8.39
N LYS A 252 12.39 22.01 -8.02
CA LYS A 252 12.42 20.83 -7.13
C LYS A 252 13.42 19.74 -7.54
N HIS A 253 13.64 19.57 -8.84
CA HIS A 253 14.50 18.50 -9.38
C HIS A 253 16.00 18.84 -9.36
N LEU A 254 16.37 20.11 -9.17
CA LEU A 254 17.77 20.58 -9.14
C LEU A 254 18.16 21.27 -7.82
N ARG A 255 17.17 21.66 -7.04
CA ARG A 255 17.35 22.45 -5.84
C ARG A 255 18.16 21.68 -4.79
N GLY A 256 19.21 22.33 -4.29
CA GLY A 256 20.04 21.77 -3.21
C GLY A 256 20.84 20.53 -3.62
N ASN A 257 20.86 20.19 -4.92
CA ASN A 257 21.61 19.05 -5.42
C ASN A 257 23.11 19.35 -5.31
N THR A 258 23.83 18.43 -4.68
CA THR A 258 25.28 18.49 -4.54
C THR A 258 25.90 17.42 -5.42
N TYR A 259 26.76 17.85 -6.34
CA TYR A 259 27.51 16.97 -7.20
C TYR A 259 28.95 16.88 -6.71
N ILE A 260 29.45 15.66 -6.56
CA ILE A 260 30.80 15.35 -6.10
C ILE A 260 31.49 14.50 -7.15
N GLU A 261 32.57 14.99 -7.72
CA GLU A 261 33.42 14.24 -8.64
C GLU A 261 34.70 13.81 -7.94
N TYR A 262 34.96 12.50 -7.95
CA TYR A 262 36.20 11.91 -7.45
C TYR A 262 37.21 11.68 -8.58
N ALA A 263 38.50 11.70 -8.24
CA ALA A 263 39.57 11.39 -9.21
C ALA A 263 39.45 9.94 -9.73
N ASP A 264 39.22 9.02 -8.80
CA ASP A 264 39.13 7.58 -9.03
C ASP A 264 37.72 7.05 -8.81
N LEU A 265 37.36 6.05 -9.61
CA LEU A 265 36.08 5.34 -9.50
C LEU A 265 35.95 4.61 -8.15
N ARG A 266 37.06 4.03 -7.65
CA ARG A 266 37.11 3.31 -6.37
C ARG A 266 36.69 4.21 -5.20
N ASN A 267 37.20 5.44 -5.17
CA ASN A 267 36.90 6.42 -4.13
C ASN A 267 35.40 6.79 -4.14
N ALA A 268 34.82 6.96 -5.34
CA ALA A 268 33.38 7.21 -5.48
C ALA A 268 32.53 6.04 -4.96
N VAL A 269 32.90 4.80 -5.27
CA VAL A 269 32.19 3.60 -4.76
C VAL A 269 32.34 3.46 -3.24
N SER A 270 33.52 3.71 -2.70
CA SER A 270 33.76 3.69 -1.25
C SER A 270 32.92 4.76 -0.54
N ALA A 271 32.90 5.98 -1.07
CA ALA A 271 32.10 7.08 -0.54
C ALA A 271 30.60 6.75 -0.62
N TYR A 272 30.12 6.19 -1.72
CA TYR A 272 28.74 5.74 -1.85
C TYR A 272 28.38 4.70 -0.79
N ARG A 273 29.17 3.64 -0.62
CA ARG A 273 28.92 2.58 0.39
C ARG A 273 28.83 3.13 1.81
N ALA A 274 29.66 4.12 2.15
CA ALA A 274 29.73 4.67 3.49
C ALA A 274 28.72 5.79 3.77
N LEU A 275 28.42 6.63 2.77
CA LEU A 275 27.64 7.85 2.94
C LEU A 275 26.18 7.71 2.49
N HIS A 276 25.88 6.75 1.60
CA HIS A 276 24.51 6.47 1.22
C HIS A 276 23.71 6.06 2.46
N ALA A 277 22.50 6.62 2.61
CA ALA A 277 21.60 6.38 3.74
C ALA A 277 22.10 6.91 5.11
N ARG A 278 23.19 7.69 5.20
CA ARG A 278 23.54 8.45 6.42
C ARG A 278 22.64 9.67 6.61
N TRP A 279 22.62 10.22 7.82
CA TRP A 279 21.81 11.39 8.16
C TRP A 279 22.65 12.67 8.16
N TYR A 280 22.11 13.74 7.60
CA TYR A 280 22.70 15.07 7.61
C TYR A 280 21.59 16.12 7.75
N GLY A 281 21.70 17.03 8.73
CA GLY A 281 20.72 18.11 8.92
C GLY A 281 19.26 17.65 9.06
N GLY A 282 19.02 16.49 9.68
CA GLY A 282 17.68 15.92 9.85
C GLY A 282 17.09 15.25 8.60
N LYS A 283 17.85 15.13 7.51
CA LYS A 283 17.46 14.44 6.28
C LYS A 283 18.38 13.25 6.02
N GLN A 284 17.84 12.18 5.45
CA GLN A 284 18.64 11.05 5.01
C GLN A 284 19.26 11.34 3.64
N LEU A 285 20.57 11.10 3.50
CA LEU A 285 21.31 11.28 2.27
C LEU A 285 20.93 10.19 1.26
N SER A 286 20.40 10.61 0.11
CA SER A 286 20.24 9.78 -1.07
C SER A 286 21.34 10.13 -2.07
N LEU A 287 22.29 9.20 -2.22
CA LEU A 287 23.35 9.30 -3.21
C LEU A 287 22.96 8.49 -4.44
N GLN A 288 23.32 8.99 -5.62
CA GLN A 288 23.13 8.30 -6.89
C GLN A 288 24.37 8.49 -7.75
N PHE A 289 24.78 7.45 -8.48
CA PHE A 289 25.81 7.58 -9.49
C PHE A 289 25.25 8.33 -10.70
N CYS A 290 26.01 9.29 -11.21
CA CYS A 290 25.61 10.13 -12.32
C CYS A 290 26.72 10.23 -13.35
N GLN A 291 26.36 10.40 -14.61
CA GLN A 291 27.32 10.64 -15.68
C GLN A 291 27.00 11.98 -16.34
N LEU A 292 27.99 12.88 -16.33
CA LEU A 292 27.90 14.18 -16.98
C LEU A 292 28.90 14.21 -18.13
N ALA A 293 28.44 14.61 -19.32
CA ALA A 293 29.32 14.72 -20.48
C ALA A 293 30.36 15.86 -20.34
N SER A 294 29.94 16.99 -19.75
CA SER A 294 30.84 18.11 -19.42
C SER A 294 30.13 19.08 -18.48
N TRP A 295 30.85 19.55 -17.46
CA TRP A 295 30.37 20.59 -16.55
C TRP A 295 29.98 21.89 -17.27
N LYS A 296 30.70 22.26 -18.33
CA LYS A 296 30.42 23.46 -19.14
C LYS A 296 29.03 23.40 -19.80
N ASN A 297 28.57 22.20 -20.14
CA ASN A 297 27.25 22.00 -20.76
C ASN A 297 26.11 21.87 -19.73
N ALA A 298 26.45 21.49 -18.50
CA ALA A 298 25.51 21.31 -17.40
C ALA A 298 25.21 22.66 -16.71
N ILE A 299 26.23 23.48 -16.52
CA ILE A 299 26.14 24.78 -15.85
C ILE A 299 25.49 25.81 -16.77
N CYS A 300 24.55 26.58 -16.22
CA CYS A 300 23.95 27.69 -16.93
C CYS A 300 24.99 28.81 -17.16
N GLY A 301 25.43 29.00 -18.40
CA GLY A 301 26.44 30.01 -18.75
C GLY A 301 26.03 31.47 -18.42
N LEU A 302 24.72 31.74 -18.30
CA LEU A 302 24.18 33.07 -17.96
C LEU A 302 24.02 33.29 -16.45
N GLN A 303 24.31 32.28 -15.62
CA GLN A 303 24.24 32.40 -14.16
C GLN A 303 25.34 33.30 -13.60
N SER A 304 26.53 33.30 -14.21
CA SER A 304 27.67 34.12 -13.78
C SER A 304 27.35 35.63 -13.77
N SER A 305 26.44 36.06 -14.65
CA SER A 305 25.90 37.43 -14.72
C SER A 305 24.76 37.72 -13.73
N LYS A 306 24.39 36.77 -12.86
CA LYS A 306 23.23 36.82 -11.93
C LYS A 306 21.88 37.13 -12.59
N ARG A 307 21.80 37.06 -13.91
CA ARG A 307 20.60 37.38 -14.71
C ARG A 307 20.35 36.26 -15.72
N CYS A 308 20.00 35.08 -15.22
CA CYS A 308 19.47 34.04 -16.08
C CYS A 308 18.05 34.47 -16.53
N PRO A 309 17.77 34.55 -17.85
CA PRO A 309 16.44 34.96 -18.34
C PRO A 309 15.35 33.95 -17.95
N LYS A 310 15.71 32.70 -17.64
CA LYS A 310 14.79 31.67 -17.15
C LYS A 310 14.50 31.77 -15.65
N GLY A 311 15.25 32.62 -14.93
CA GLY A 311 15.08 32.88 -13.50
C GLY A 311 14.98 31.61 -12.68
N ARG A 312 13.85 31.47 -11.96
CA ARG A 312 13.55 30.35 -11.06
C ARG A 312 13.23 29.03 -11.78
N THR A 313 12.86 29.07 -13.06
CA THR A 313 12.43 27.89 -13.86
C THR A 313 13.54 27.29 -14.72
N CYS A 314 14.80 27.62 -14.42
CA CYS A 314 15.93 27.13 -15.19
C CYS A 314 16.18 25.63 -14.94
N ASN A 315 16.28 24.85 -16.03
CA ASN A 315 16.60 23.43 -16.01
C ASN A 315 18.11 23.13 -16.17
N PHE A 316 18.95 24.16 -16.12
CA PHE A 316 20.41 24.03 -16.10
C PHE A 316 20.94 24.36 -14.70
N LEU A 317 22.13 23.85 -14.37
CA LEU A 317 22.69 23.99 -13.03
C LEU A 317 23.07 25.46 -12.77
N HIS A 318 22.44 26.05 -11.78
CA HIS A 318 22.87 27.30 -11.17
C HIS A 318 23.74 26.93 -9.98
N VAL A 319 25.06 27.08 -10.09
CA VAL A 319 25.99 26.59 -9.06
C VAL A 319 26.44 27.75 -8.17
N PHE A 320 26.55 27.50 -6.86
CA PHE A 320 27.17 28.44 -5.93
C PHE A 320 28.66 28.62 -6.26
N LYS A 321 29.19 29.84 -6.05
CA LYS A 321 30.62 30.08 -6.18
C LYS A 321 31.32 29.35 -5.03
N ASN A 322 32.16 28.38 -5.35
CA ASN A 322 32.85 27.61 -4.34
C ASN A 322 33.80 28.53 -3.53
N PRO A 323 33.76 28.53 -2.19
CA PRO A 323 34.68 29.34 -1.37
C PRO A 323 36.16 28.95 -1.53
N ILE A 324 36.45 27.72 -1.96
CA ILE A 324 37.80 27.23 -2.22
C ILE A 324 37.89 26.76 -3.68
N THR A 325 38.89 27.26 -4.40
CA THR A 325 39.21 26.73 -5.72
C THR A 325 39.94 25.40 -5.55
N LEU A 326 39.25 24.27 -5.68
CA LEU A 326 39.83 22.91 -5.60
C LEU A 326 40.74 22.52 -6.81
N GLN A 327 41.27 23.54 -7.51
CA GLN A 327 42.13 23.51 -8.70
C GLN A 327 41.53 22.97 -10.01
N LEU A 328 41.87 23.71 -11.09
CA LEU A 328 41.70 23.45 -12.53
C LEU A 328 40.29 23.59 -13.13
N ASP A 329 39.72 24.81 -13.14
CA ASP A 329 39.00 25.35 -14.32
C ASP A 329 38.46 26.79 -14.15
N ASP A 330 38.35 27.30 -12.92
CA ASP A 330 37.61 28.57 -12.68
C ASP A 330 38.44 29.87 -12.87
N ILE A 331 39.68 29.81 -13.37
CA ILE A 331 40.56 31.01 -13.48
C ILE A 331 40.31 31.83 -14.78
N GLN A 332 39.69 31.29 -15.82
CA GLN A 332 39.65 32.00 -17.11
C GLN A 332 38.46 32.96 -17.33
N ILE A 333 37.51 33.06 -16.40
CA ILE A 333 36.29 33.87 -16.62
C ILE A 333 36.37 35.26 -15.93
N SER A 334 37.32 35.51 -15.04
CA SER A 334 37.33 36.74 -14.22
C SER A 334 38.28 37.86 -14.62
N GLU A 335 39.15 37.71 -15.63
CA GLU A 335 40.15 38.73 -15.96
C GLU A 335 39.91 39.55 -17.24
N ARG A 336 38.92 39.19 -18.07
CA ARG A 336 38.53 40.05 -19.20
C ARG A 336 37.34 40.92 -18.80
N HIS A 337 37.61 42.22 -18.69
CA HIS A 337 36.66 43.34 -18.51
C HIS A 337 36.35 43.77 -17.07
N LYS A 338 37.40 44.10 -16.29
CA LYS A 338 37.37 45.31 -15.45
C LYS A 338 38.11 46.44 -16.15
N GLN A 339 37.63 46.85 -17.33
CA GLN A 339 37.98 48.17 -17.83
C GLN A 339 37.14 49.17 -17.06
N TYR A 340 37.80 49.85 -16.11
CA TYR A 340 37.46 51.13 -15.51
C TYR A 340 36.12 51.73 -15.94
N SER A 341 35.15 51.66 -15.03
CA SER A 341 34.05 52.61 -14.93
C SER A 341 34.65 54.03 -14.89
N ARG A 342 34.79 54.66 -16.06
CA ARG A 342 35.06 56.10 -16.15
C ARG A 342 33.85 56.82 -15.58
N SER A 343 34.10 57.48 -14.46
CA SER A 343 33.26 58.49 -13.82
C SER A 343 32.66 59.44 -14.85
N TRP A 344 31.34 59.36 -15.07
CA TRP A 344 30.59 60.44 -15.70
C TRP A 344 30.50 61.59 -14.70
N ARG A 345 31.46 62.50 -14.77
CA ARG A 345 31.45 63.79 -14.06
C ARG A 345 31.01 64.85 -15.06
N TRP A 346 29.86 65.47 -14.80
CA TRP A 346 29.42 66.70 -15.46
C TRP A 346 30.44 67.82 -15.22
N SER A 347 30.99 68.41 -16.28
CA SER A 347 31.41 69.82 -16.32
C SER A 347 31.62 70.25 -17.78
N GLU A 348 30.81 71.23 -18.18
CA GLU A 348 31.15 72.40 -18.99
C GLU A 348 32.22 72.30 -20.10
N SER A 349 31.74 72.45 -21.33
CA SER A 349 32.50 72.68 -22.55
C SER A 349 33.37 73.95 -22.48
N PRO A 350 34.65 73.88 -22.87
CA PRO A 350 35.37 75.03 -23.42
C PRO A 350 35.52 74.87 -24.94
N ASP A 351 35.21 75.96 -25.63
CA ASP A 351 35.27 76.17 -27.08
C ASP A 351 36.52 75.61 -27.77
N ARG A 352 36.33 75.06 -28.97
CA ARG A 352 37.45 74.79 -29.88
C ARG A 352 37.16 75.32 -31.28
N GLU A 353 37.95 76.32 -31.62
CA GLU A 353 37.96 77.09 -32.85
C GLU A 353 38.12 76.22 -34.10
N ILE A 354 37.28 76.51 -35.09
CA ILE A 354 37.32 75.91 -36.42
C ILE A 354 38.25 76.76 -37.28
N SER A 355 39.37 76.18 -37.74
CA SER A 355 40.15 76.76 -38.83
C SER A 355 40.21 75.75 -39.99
N ARG A 356 39.47 76.04 -41.06
CA ARG A 356 39.54 75.35 -42.34
C ARG A 356 39.92 76.37 -43.43
N LYS A 357 40.82 75.88 -44.29
CA LYS A 357 41.56 76.53 -45.38
C LYS A 357 40.68 77.13 -46.51
N PRO A 358 41.25 78.00 -47.36
CA PRO A 358 40.51 78.89 -48.26
C PRO A 358 40.27 78.35 -49.69
N MET A 359 39.06 78.66 -50.19
CA MET A 359 38.62 79.31 -51.45
C MET A 359 39.16 78.94 -52.86
N ASN A 360 38.21 79.06 -53.80
CA ASN A 360 38.22 79.15 -55.30
C ASN A 360 37.90 77.84 -56.04
N GLN A 361 36.99 77.77 -57.03
CA GLN A 361 36.45 78.80 -57.94
C GLN A 361 35.11 78.36 -58.59
N GLU A 362 34.38 79.33 -59.14
CA GLU A 362 33.02 79.31 -59.73
C GLU A 362 32.88 78.57 -61.08
N ILE A 363 31.64 78.23 -61.49
CA ILE A 363 30.91 78.76 -62.68
C ILE A 363 29.61 77.97 -63.00
N GLU A 364 28.50 78.73 -63.04
CA GLU A 364 27.27 78.71 -63.87
C GLU A 364 26.32 77.49 -64.11
N SER A 365 25.12 77.64 -63.54
CA SER A 365 23.74 77.61 -64.13
C SER A 365 23.30 76.61 -65.22
N LYS A 366 22.20 75.86 -64.96
CA LYS A 366 20.84 76.09 -65.51
C LYS A 366 19.80 75.00 -65.12
N ASP A 367 18.65 75.48 -64.65
CA ASP A 367 17.27 75.10 -65.04
C ASP A 367 16.78 73.63 -65.04
N ARG A 368 15.89 73.28 -64.09
CA ARG A 368 14.42 73.14 -64.28
C ARG A 368 13.73 72.17 -63.27
N ILE A 369 12.76 72.75 -62.55
CA ILE A 369 11.35 72.31 -62.41
C ILE A 369 10.97 71.24 -61.36
N LYS A 370 10.27 71.77 -60.34
CA LYS A 370 9.02 71.34 -59.66
C LYS A 370 9.08 70.09 -58.75
N GLN A 371 8.94 70.29 -57.43
CA GLN A 371 7.68 70.46 -56.64
C GLN A 371 6.87 69.16 -56.57
N LYS A 372 6.25 68.74 -55.46
CA LYS A 372 6.12 69.23 -54.08
C LYS A 372 5.34 68.17 -53.29
N ASP A 373 5.57 68.15 -51.99
CA ASP A 373 4.61 68.05 -50.87
C ASP A 373 3.59 66.89 -50.81
N ARG A 374 3.66 66.07 -49.74
CA ARG A 374 2.81 66.09 -48.51
C ARG A 374 1.34 65.71 -48.81
N VAL A 375 0.68 64.87 -48.02
CA VAL A 375 0.09 65.25 -46.72
C VAL A 375 -0.37 64.00 -45.95
N ARG A 376 -0.29 64.12 -44.62
CA ARG A 376 -0.91 63.28 -43.57
C ARG A 376 -2.41 63.17 -43.78
N GLU A 377 -3.03 62.04 -43.44
CA GLU A 377 -4.31 62.12 -42.75
C GLU A 377 -4.55 60.96 -41.80
N ARG A 378 -5.29 61.33 -40.75
CA ARG A 378 -5.59 60.66 -39.51
C ARG A 378 -7.07 60.42 -39.59
N ASP A 379 -7.56 59.21 -39.34
CA ASP A 379 -8.97 59.07 -38.95
C ASP A 379 -9.22 57.97 -37.93
N LYS A 380 -10.18 58.31 -37.07
CA LYS A 380 -10.69 57.59 -35.91
C LYS A 380 -12.04 56.94 -36.26
N ASN A 381 -12.35 55.89 -35.50
CA ASN A 381 -13.68 55.41 -35.07
C ASN A 381 -14.64 54.82 -36.11
N MET A 382 -15.12 53.60 -35.81
CA MET A 382 -16.53 53.32 -35.51
C MET A 382 -16.72 51.86 -35.08
N ASP A 383 -17.05 51.68 -33.80
CA ASP A 383 -18.15 50.90 -33.23
C ASP A 383 -18.56 49.56 -33.86
N ARG A 384 -18.58 48.53 -33.01
CA ARG A 384 -19.67 47.53 -32.99
C ARG A 384 -19.87 46.95 -31.60
N GLU A 385 -20.92 47.46 -30.99
CA GLU A 385 -21.62 47.00 -29.81
C GLU A 385 -22.30 45.62 -30.01
N THR A 386 -22.03 44.74 -29.03
CA THR A 386 -23.02 44.06 -28.17
C THR A 386 -23.95 42.99 -28.75
N GLU A 387 -23.91 41.77 -28.17
CA GLU A 387 -25.00 41.23 -27.33
C GLU A 387 -24.78 39.78 -26.82
N ASN A 388 -24.94 39.64 -25.50
CA ASN A 388 -25.73 38.65 -24.76
C ASN A 388 -25.71 37.16 -25.16
N ASN A 389 -25.26 36.32 -24.22
CA ASN A 389 -26.09 35.19 -23.77
C ASN A 389 -25.72 34.73 -22.35
N ARG A 390 -26.61 35.03 -21.39
CA ARG A 390 -26.69 34.42 -20.06
C ARG A 390 -27.92 33.49 -20.02
N ALA A 391 -27.76 32.41 -19.26
CA ALA A 391 -28.76 31.60 -18.56
C ALA A 391 -29.47 30.43 -19.27
N ARG A 392 -29.21 29.20 -18.74
CA ARG A 392 -30.19 28.25 -18.18
C ARG A 392 -29.42 27.06 -17.58
N ASP A 393 -29.33 26.90 -16.26
CA ASP A 393 -30.28 26.24 -15.33
C ASP A 393 -30.56 24.74 -15.58
N ARG A 394 -30.14 23.91 -14.60
CA ARG A 394 -30.82 22.74 -13.97
C ARG A 394 -29.79 21.90 -13.17
N LYS A 395 -29.73 21.97 -11.84
CA LYS A 395 -30.46 21.20 -10.79
C LYS A 395 -30.40 19.67 -10.90
N SER A 396 -29.79 19.02 -9.89
CA SER A 396 -30.08 17.67 -9.35
C SER A 396 -29.16 17.41 -8.14
N GLU A 397 -29.60 17.65 -6.89
CA GLU A 397 -30.04 16.63 -5.89
C GLU A 397 -28.89 15.81 -5.28
N LYS A 398 -28.43 16.12 -4.06
CA LYS A 398 -28.90 15.58 -2.76
C LYS A 398 -28.99 14.05 -2.72
N ASN A 399 -28.05 13.41 -2.03
CA ASN A 399 -28.34 12.22 -1.24
C ASN A 399 -27.56 12.23 0.08
N LYS A 400 -28.30 12.48 1.16
CA LYS A 400 -27.93 12.17 2.54
C LYS A 400 -28.37 10.74 2.80
N ILE A 401 -27.46 9.86 3.23
CA ILE A 401 -27.84 8.60 3.86
C ILE A 401 -27.62 8.76 5.36
N ASN A 402 -28.76 8.87 6.05
CA ASN A 402 -28.91 8.66 7.48
C ASN A 402 -29.25 7.18 7.63
N ASP A 403 -28.43 6.41 8.34
CA ASP A 403 -28.88 5.17 8.97
C ASP A 403 -28.67 5.29 10.48
N ARG A 404 -29.76 5.71 11.13
CA ARG A 404 -30.02 5.42 12.54
C ARG A 404 -31.05 4.30 12.54
N ASN A 405 -30.66 3.12 13.03
CA ASN A 405 -31.62 2.18 13.59
C ASN A 405 -31.15 1.67 14.96
N ARG A 406 -32.15 1.48 15.79
CA ARG A 406 -32.19 1.44 17.25
C ARG A 406 -32.59 0.03 17.68
N HIS A 407 -32.31 -0.29 18.96
CA HIS A 407 -32.67 -1.48 19.74
C HIS A 407 -31.66 -2.63 19.67
N GLY A 408 -31.18 -3.24 20.75
CA GLY A 408 -31.50 -3.13 22.17
C GLY A 408 -31.46 -4.55 22.79
N ASP A 409 -30.49 -4.84 23.67
CA ASP A 409 -30.58 -5.86 24.75
C ASP A 409 -29.27 -5.80 25.58
N SER A 410 -29.29 -5.34 26.83
CA SER A 410 -29.47 -6.11 28.07
C SER A 410 -28.46 -7.25 28.32
N SER A 411 -27.63 -7.02 29.34
CA SER A 411 -27.15 -8.01 30.32
C SER A 411 -26.18 -9.13 29.87
N ARG A 412 -24.97 -9.15 30.46
CA ARG A 412 -24.54 -10.17 31.47
C ARG A 412 -23.04 -10.13 31.78
N ARG A 413 -22.78 -9.93 33.08
CA ARG A 413 -21.81 -10.64 33.96
C ARG A 413 -20.33 -10.76 33.57
N ARG A 414 -19.52 -10.05 34.37
CA ARG A 414 -18.40 -10.58 35.19
C ARG A 414 -18.05 -12.06 34.97
N ARG A 415 -16.76 -12.33 34.68
CA ARG A 415 -15.95 -13.29 35.45
C ARG A 415 -14.45 -13.00 35.30
N ARG A 416 -13.86 -12.60 36.43
CA ARG A 416 -12.44 -12.78 36.75
C ARG A 416 -12.11 -14.27 36.69
N TYR A 417 -10.97 -14.62 36.12
CA TYR A 417 -10.21 -15.80 36.53
C TYR A 417 -8.93 -15.30 37.21
N LYS A 418 -8.87 -15.50 38.52
CA LYS A 418 -7.66 -15.93 39.22
C LYS A 418 -7.84 -17.45 39.35
N ASP A 419 -6.89 -18.20 38.82
CA ASP A 419 -6.12 -19.23 39.52
C ASP A 419 -4.96 -19.64 38.61
#